data_AF-A0A5C8NZT6-F1
#
_entry.id   AF-A0A5C8NZT6-F1
#
_cell.length_a   1.000
_cell.length_b   1.000
_cell.length_c   1.000
_cell.angle_alpha   90.00
_cell.angle_beta   90.00
_cell.angle_gamma   90.00
#
_symmetry.space_group_name_H-M   'P 1'
#
loop_
_entity.id
_entity.type
_entity.pdbx_description
1 polymer ?
#
loop_
_entity_poly.entity_id
_entity_poly.type
_entity_poly.pdbx_seq_one_letter_code
_entity_poly.pdbx_strand_id
1 'polypeptide(L)'
;MKKFIATFTTGLMIVGASVSTVSAEEHVVQKGDNLWDIANTYETTVGHLVEMNDLETTVIQPKQKLTIDDIYTVEKGDTLYSIAKEHNVSVKDIKDWNDMDSEIILIGQELHIKSGSLSIEKEPTNQTEETQESTVKEEVQETKPAEEASTNKKEAKEEPVTKQEEAKEESVTKSEKQENPEGKTMTVTATAYTAACNGCTGITATGIDLNKDRNAKVIAVDPNVIPLGSKVYVEGYGQAIAGDTGGAIKGNKIDIHVPTKSEANKWGVRTVDITIIE
;
A
#
# COMPACT_ATOMS: atom_id res chain seq x y z
N MET A 1 17.50 32.58 -41.98
CA MET A 1 18.75 31.89 -42.31
C MET A 1 18.75 30.54 -41.58
N LYS A 2 18.88 29.47 -42.38
CA LYS A 2 19.18 28.05 -42.10
C LYS A 2 18.80 27.46 -40.73
N LYS A 3 17.76 26.63 -40.76
CA LYS A 3 17.45 25.58 -39.78
C LYS A 3 18.53 24.48 -39.87
N PHE A 4 19.12 24.08 -38.75
CA PHE A 4 19.97 22.89 -38.68
C PHE A 4 19.15 21.75 -38.09
N ILE A 5 18.75 20.82 -38.93
CA ILE A 5 18.23 19.50 -38.56
C ILE A 5 19.42 18.56 -38.68
N ALA A 6 19.92 18.04 -37.57
CA ALA A 6 20.96 17.02 -37.55
C ALA A 6 20.29 15.67 -37.28
N THR A 7 19.98 14.95 -38.36
CA THR A 7 19.50 13.57 -38.31
C THR A 7 20.73 12.67 -38.29
N PHE A 8 21.04 12.06 -37.14
CA PHE A 8 22.03 10.98 -37.07
C PHE A 8 21.30 9.64 -37.15
N THR A 9 21.25 9.07 -38.34
CA THR A 9 20.86 7.67 -38.56
C THR A 9 22.07 6.78 -38.36
N THR A 10 22.16 6.10 -37.22
CA THR A 10 23.09 4.99 -37.04
C THR A 10 22.30 3.70 -37.17
N GLY A 11 22.41 3.08 -38.34
CA GLY A 11 21.97 1.71 -38.54
C GLY A 11 22.91 0.76 -37.82
N LEU A 12 22.36 -0.09 -36.96
CA LEU A 12 23.04 -1.24 -36.39
C LEU A 12 22.05 -2.42 -36.46
N MET A 13 22.16 -3.25 -37.50
CA MET A 13 21.55 -4.58 -37.50
C MET A 13 22.35 -5.43 -36.52
N ILE A 14 21.84 -5.57 -35.30
CA ILE A 14 22.25 -6.61 -34.36
C ILE A 14 21.19 -7.71 -34.42
N VAL A 15 21.52 -8.83 -35.07
CA VAL A 15 20.85 -10.10 -34.76
C VAL A 15 21.50 -10.58 -33.48
N GLY A 16 20.89 -10.24 -32.35
CA GLY A 16 21.38 -10.59 -31.02
C GLY A 16 20.19 -10.67 -30.10
N ALA A 17 20.11 -11.75 -29.32
CA ALA A 17 19.12 -11.91 -28.27
C ALA A 17 19.16 -10.66 -27.38
N SER A 18 18.10 -9.86 -27.44
CA SER A 18 17.90 -8.71 -26.57
C SER A 18 17.68 -9.24 -25.15
N VAL A 19 18.74 -9.27 -24.36
CA VAL A 19 18.62 -9.36 -22.90
C VAL A 19 18.18 -7.97 -22.46
N SER A 20 16.89 -7.83 -22.15
CA SER A 20 16.35 -6.62 -21.54
C SER A 20 16.95 -6.49 -20.14
N THR A 21 17.95 -5.63 -19.98
CA THR A 21 18.42 -5.25 -18.65
C THR A 21 17.33 -4.38 -18.02
N VAL A 22 16.59 -4.93 -17.06
CA VAL A 22 15.64 -4.17 -16.25
C VAL A 22 16.47 -3.27 -15.34
N SER A 23 16.54 -1.98 -15.70
CA SER A 23 17.12 -0.93 -14.89
C SER A 23 16.14 -0.63 -13.76
N ALA A 24 16.64 -0.42 -12.54
CA ALA A 24 15.85 0.22 -11.49
C ALA A 24 15.20 1.47 -12.05
N GLU A 25 13.92 1.68 -11.69
CA GLU A 25 13.22 2.88 -12.08
C GLU A 25 13.91 4.06 -11.38
N GLU A 26 14.73 4.78 -12.14
CA GLU A 26 15.41 5.97 -11.66
C GLU A 26 14.48 7.16 -11.85
N HIS A 27 14.19 7.87 -10.76
CA HIS A 27 13.60 9.19 -10.84
C HIS A 27 14.70 10.24 -10.99
N VAL A 28 14.68 11.01 -12.09
CA VAL A 28 15.56 12.17 -12.26
C VAL A 28 14.87 13.41 -11.70
N VAL A 29 15.37 13.91 -10.57
CA VAL A 29 14.82 15.07 -9.87
C VAL A 29 14.74 16.28 -10.80
N GLN A 30 13.55 16.86 -10.92
CA GLN A 30 13.28 18.07 -11.67
C GLN A 30 13.32 19.31 -10.78
N LYS A 31 13.34 20.50 -11.40
CA LYS A 31 13.26 21.75 -10.67
C LYS A 31 11.86 21.92 -10.08
N GLY A 32 11.77 21.94 -8.75
CA GLY A 32 10.52 22.11 -8.01
C GLY A 32 10.11 20.86 -7.23
N ASP A 33 10.75 19.72 -7.51
CA ASP A 33 10.51 18.49 -6.80
C ASP A 33 10.97 18.56 -5.34
N ASN A 34 10.29 17.79 -4.50
CA ASN A 34 10.70 17.51 -3.14
C ASN A 34 10.47 16.01 -2.87
N LEU A 35 11.17 15.46 -1.87
CA LEU A 35 11.11 14.03 -1.56
C LEU A 35 9.69 13.56 -1.18
N TRP A 36 8.83 14.45 -0.67
CA TRP A 36 7.47 14.09 -0.31
C TRP A 36 6.61 13.82 -1.55
N ASP A 37 6.65 14.71 -2.55
CA ASP A 37 5.94 14.53 -3.83
C ASP A 37 6.46 13.29 -4.58
N ILE A 38 7.78 13.07 -4.56
CA ILE A 38 8.41 11.90 -5.19
C ILE A 38 7.98 10.63 -4.45
N ALA A 39 8.09 10.59 -3.12
CA ALA A 39 7.66 9.43 -2.33
C ALA A 39 6.21 9.06 -2.62
N ASN A 40 5.33 10.07 -2.65
CA ASN A 40 3.92 9.88 -2.96
C ASN A 40 3.67 9.40 -4.40
N THR A 41 4.45 9.89 -5.36
CA THR A 41 4.36 9.47 -6.78
C THR A 41 4.67 8.00 -6.94
N TYR A 42 5.63 7.49 -6.17
CA TYR A 42 6.10 6.11 -6.23
C TYR A 42 5.57 5.25 -5.08
N GLU A 43 4.47 5.68 -4.45
CA GLU A 43 3.78 4.95 -3.36
C GLU A 43 4.70 4.50 -2.21
N THR A 44 5.79 5.24 -1.94
CA THR A 44 6.77 4.97 -0.88
C THR A 44 6.77 6.07 0.19
N THR A 45 7.71 6.05 1.14
CA THR A 45 7.86 7.07 2.18
C THR A 45 9.12 7.91 2.00
N VAL A 46 9.13 9.13 2.52
CA VAL A 46 10.32 10.00 2.52
C VAL A 46 11.49 9.33 3.24
N GLY A 47 11.22 8.67 4.38
CA GLY A 47 12.25 7.95 5.13
C GLY A 47 12.89 6.84 4.31
N HIS A 48 12.07 6.07 3.59
CA HIS A 48 12.54 5.00 2.69
C HIS A 48 13.36 5.54 1.52
N LEU A 49 12.90 6.62 0.88
CA LEU A 49 13.67 7.26 -0.20
C LEU A 49 15.02 7.77 0.29
N VAL A 50 15.07 8.32 1.51
CA VAL A 50 16.30 8.77 2.14
C VAL A 50 17.24 7.60 2.38
N GLU A 51 16.76 6.51 2.98
CA GLU A 51 17.55 5.31 3.28
C GLU A 51 18.07 4.63 2.01
N MET A 52 17.20 4.40 1.02
CA MET A 52 17.56 3.71 -0.22
C MET A 52 18.58 4.46 -1.08
N ASN A 53 18.61 5.79 -0.98
CA ASN A 53 19.49 6.65 -1.77
C ASN A 53 20.67 7.18 -0.97
N ASP A 54 20.92 6.63 0.23
CA ASP A 54 21.97 7.07 1.15
C ASP A 54 21.98 8.60 1.33
N LEU A 55 20.79 9.21 1.44
CA LEU A 55 20.67 10.65 1.58
C LEU A 55 20.94 11.07 3.02
N GLU A 56 21.94 11.91 3.22
CA GLU A 56 22.23 12.50 4.55
C GLU A 56 21.14 13.49 5.01
N THR A 57 20.37 14.04 4.07
CA THR A 57 19.31 15.03 4.35
C THR A 57 18.14 14.88 3.37
N THR A 58 17.02 15.53 3.66
CA THR A 58 15.86 15.56 2.75
C THR A 58 16.01 16.53 1.55
N VAL A 59 17.17 17.19 1.41
CA VAL A 59 17.43 18.15 0.33
C VAL A 59 17.92 17.40 -0.90
N ILE A 60 17.18 17.55 -2.01
CA ILE A 60 17.52 16.99 -3.32
C ILE A 60 17.83 18.10 -4.33
N GLN A 61 18.63 17.78 -5.35
CA GLN A 61 19.04 18.74 -6.38
C GLN A 61 18.51 18.37 -7.76
N PRO A 62 18.17 19.35 -8.62
CA PRO A 62 17.81 19.06 -10.00
C PRO A 62 18.87 18.23 -10.71
N LYS A 63 18.43 17.22 -11.46
CA LYS A 63 19.22 16.19 -12.15
C LYS A 63 19.87 15.14 -11.24
N GLN A 64 19.65 15.21 -9.93
CA GLN A 64 19.96 14.08 -9.04
C GLN A 64 19.10 12.89 -9.46
N LYS A 65 19.69 11.70 -9.45
CA LYS A 65 18.98 10.46 -9.71
C LYS A 65 18.65 9.82 -8.36
N LEU A 66 17.39 9.45 -8.18
CA LEU A 66 16.94 8.67 -7.05
C LEU A 66 16.53 7.29 -7.55
N THR A 67 17.11 6.27 -6.94
CA THR A 67 16.63 4.89 -7.00
C THR A 67 15.27 4.85 -6.31
N ILE A 68 14.30 4.27 -7.00
CA ILE A 68 12.95 4.08 -6.49
C ILE A 68 12.72 2.57 -6.28
N ASP A 69 12.15 2.25 -5.13
CA ASP A 69 11.67 0.90 -4.82
C ASP A 69 10.26 0.71 -5.35
N ASP A 70 9.96 -0.48 -5.86
CA ASP A 70 8.59 -0.85 -6.19
C ASP A 70 8.00 -1.61 -4.99
N ILE A 71 6.93 -1.09 -4.38
CA ILE A 71 6.25 -1.77 -3.28
C ILE A 71 5.10 -2.58 -3.86
N TYR A 72 5.27 -3.90 -3.85
CA TYR A 72 4.27 -4.84 -4.32
C TYR A 72 3.34 -5.26 -3.19
N THR A 73 2.03 -5.07 -3.34
CA THR A 73 1.03 -5.62 -2.41
C THR A 73 0.61 -7.01 -2.88
N VAL A 74 0.87 -8.03 -2.07
CA VAL A 74 0.54 -9.43 -2.37
C VAL A 74 -0.96 -9.61 -2.60
N GLU A 75 -1.33 -10.13 -3.75
CA GLU A 75 -2.69 -10.43 -4.16
C GLU A 75 -3.06 -11.91 -3.93
N LYS A 76 -4.35 -12.21 -4.11
CA LYS A 76 -4.85 -13.58 -3.96
C LYS A 76 -4.32 -14.47 -5.09
N GLY A 77 -3.49 -15.44 -4.70
CA GLY A 77 -2.94 -16.44 -5.62
C GLY A 77 -1.45 -16.25 -5.90
N ASP A 78 -0.85 -15.21 -5.33
CA ASP A 78 0.57 -14.94 -5.48
C ASP A 78 1.44 -15.91 -4.68
N THR A 79 2.65 -16.07 -5.21
CA THR A 79 3.78 -16.73 -4.56
C THR A 79 4.99 -15.83 -4.72
N LEU A 80 5.98 -15.94 -3.83
CA LEU A 80 7.24 -15.20 -4.03
C LEU A 80 7.86 -15.50 -5.40
N TYR A 81 7.68 -16.72 -5.92
CA TYR A 81 8.16 -17.10 -7.24
C TYR A 81 7.46 -16.35 -8.38
N SER A 82 6.13 -16.25 -8.36
CA SER A 82 5.38 -15.54 -9.40
C SER A 82 5.72 -14.05 -9.41
N ILE A 83 5.84 -13.44 -8.23
CA ILE A 83 6.23 -12.04 -8.05
C ILE A 83 7.68 -11.84 -8.53
N ALA A 84 8.62 -12.68 -8.07
CA ALA A 84 10.02 -12.60 -8.50
C ALA A 84 10.16 -12.68 -10.02
N LYS A 85 9.42 -13.58 -10.65
CA LYS A 85 9.41 -13.74 -12.10
C LYS A 85 8.83 -12.52 -12.83
N GLU A 86 7.75 -11.94 -12.32
CA GLU A 86 7.11 -10.75 -12.89
C GLU A 86 8.06 -9.54 -12.84
N HIS A 87 8.74 -9.36 -11.72
CA HIS A 87 9.65 -8.24 -11.50
C HIS A 87 11.09 -8.51 -11.94
N ASN A 88 11.38 -9.67 -12.52
CA ASN A 88 12.70 -10.11 -13.01
C ASN A 88 13.80 -10.12 -11.93
N VAL A 89 13.46 -10.56 -10.72
CA VAL A 89 14.35 -10.68 -9.56
C VAL A 89 14.37 -12.14 -9.06
N SER A 90 15.23 -12.48 -8.11
CA SER A 90 15.17 -13.81 -7.48
C SER A 90 14.31 -13.80 -6.21
N VAL A 91 13.75 -14.96 -5.84
CA VAL A 91 13.05 -15.12 -4.55
C VAL A 91 13.96 -14.76 -3.37
N LYS A 92 15.25 -15.09 -3.48
CA LYS A 92 16.25 -14.74 -2.48
C LYS A 92 16.36 -13.22 -2.33
N ASP A 93 16.42 -12.48 -3.44
CA ASP A 93 16.51 -11.02 -3.40
C ASP A 93 15.29 -10.40 -2.74
N ILE A 94 14.07 -10.84 -3.09
CA ILE A 94 12.84 -10.38 -2.43
C ILE A 94 12.92 -10.65 -0.93
N LYS A 95 13.35 -11.84 -0.53
CA LYS A 95 13.48 -12.18 0.89
C LYS A 95 14.50 -11.29 1.61
N ASP A 96 15.66 -11.08 1.00
CA ASP A 96 16.72 -10.26 1.56
C ASP A 96 16.28 -8.79 1.70
N TRP A 97 15.52 -8.25 0.74
CA TRP A 97 15.01 -6.87 0.80
C TRP A 97 13.90 -6.67 1.81
N ASN A 98 13.24 -7.74 2.24
CA ASN A 98 12.12 -7.71 3.16
C ASN A 98 12.45 -8.36 4.52
N ASP A 99 13.72 -8.66 4.78
CA ASP A 99 14.21 -9.34 5.98
C ASP A 99 13.41 -10.63 6.30
N MET A 100 13.08 -11.42 5.27
CA MET A 100 12.23 -12.60 5.37
C MET A 100 13.05 -13.90 5.41
N ASP A 101 12.82 -14.73 6.42
CA ASP A 101 13.38 -16.09 6.47
C ASP A 101 12.51 -17.13 5.73
N SER A 102 11.20 -16.88 5.64
CA SER A 102 10.20 -17.78 5.05
C SER A 102 9.78 -17.35 3.64
N GLU A 103 9.24 -18.29 2.87
CA GLU A 103 8.60 -18.00 1.56
C GLU A 103 7.08 -17.77 1.66
N ILE A 104 6.52 -17.90 2.87
CA ILE A 104 5.10 -17.67 3.11
C ILE A 104 4.83 -16.17 3.09
N ILE A 105 3.93 -15.77 2.20
CA ILE A 105 3.42 -14.40 2.09
C ILE A 105 1.92 -14.38 2.34
N LEU A 106 1.43 -13.29 2.92
CA LEU A 106 0.02 -13.10 3.22
C LEU A 106 -0.61 -12.14 2.21
N ILE A 107 -1.86 -12.40 1.84
CA ILE A 107 -2.62 -11.46 1.00
C ILE A 107 -2.67 -10.10 1.70
N GLY A 108 -2.32 -9.04 0.98
CA GLY A 108 -2.19 -7.68 1.49
C GLY A 108 -0.84 -7.36 2.13
N GLN A 109 0.10 -8.32 2.20
CA GLN A 109 1.46 -8.04 2.63
C GLN A 109 2.16 -7.15 1.60
N GLU A 110 2.85 -6.11 2.07
CA GLU A 110 3.69 -5.26 1.23
C GLU A 110 5.09 -5.86 1.15
N LEU A 111 5.61 -5.98 -0.07
CA LEU A 111 6.95 -6.46 -0.37
C LEU A 111 7.73 -5.37 -1.11
N HIS A 112 8.89 -5.03 -0.59
CA HIS A 112 9.89 -4.21 -1.23
C HIS A 112 10.55 -4.99 -2.36
N ILE A 113 10.42 -4.50 -3.59
CA ILE A 113 10.96 -5.11 -4.79
C ILE A 113 11.93 -4.12 -5.46
N LYS A 114 13.22 -4.32 -5.22
CA LYS A 114 14.27 -3.55 -5.89
C LYS A 114 14.46 -4.10 -7.29
N SER A 115 13.71 -3.61 -8.26
CA SER A 115 13.98 -4.00 -9.65
C SER A 115 15.37 -3.46 -10.03
N GLY A 116 16.36 -4.31 -10.29
CA GLY A 116 17.69 -3.85 -10.74
C GLY A 116 18.88 -4.70 -10.29
N SER A 117 19.57 -5.28 -11.29
CA SER A 117 20.85 -6.01 -11.21
C SER A 117 20.80 -7.48 -10.76
N LEU A 118 20.67 -8.38 -11.74
CA LEU A 118 21.13 -9.76 -11.59
C LEU A 118 22.66 -9.79 -11.51
N SER A 119 23.18 -9.95 -10.30
CA SER A 119 24.41 -10.71 -10.10
C SER A 119 24.04 -12.19 -10.25
N ILE A 120 24.14 -12.74 -11.46
CA ILE A 120 24.03 -14.19 -11.61
C ILE A 120 25.30 -14.81 -11.04
N GLU A 121 25.28 -15.12 -9.74
CA GLU A 121 26.14 -16.16 -9.20
C GLU A 121 25.52 -17.51 -9.60
N LYS A 122 26.20 -18.18 -10.54
CA LYS A 122 25.81 -19.51 -10.99
C LYS A 122 26.03 -20.50 -9.84
N GLU A 123 24.96 -20.94 -9.19
CA GLU A 123 24.96 -22.22 -8.48
C GLU A 123 25.21 -23.36 -9.50
N PRO A 124 26.09 -24.32 -9.18
CA PRO A 124 26.48 -25.37 -10.12
C PRO A 124 25.36 -26.39 -10.29
N THR A 125 24.97 -26.57 -11.55
CA THR A 125 24.16 -27.69 -12.02
C THR A 125 24.94 -29.00 -11.85
N ASN A 126 24.33 -30.01 -11.23
CA ASN A 126 24.58 -31.39 -11.63
C ASN A 126 23.27 -32.18 -11.72
N GLN A 127 23.08 -32.77 -12.91
CA GLN A 127 21.95 -33.57 -13.38
C GLN A 127 21.76 -34.84 -12.52
N THR A 128 20.58 -35.48 -12.46
CA THR A 128 20.09 -36.36 -13.55
C THR A 128 18.65 -36.82 -13.27
N GLU A 129 17.88 -36.91 -14.35
CA GLU A 129 16.52 -37.44 -14.47
C GLU A 129 16.40 -38.91 -14.03
N GLU A 130 15.24 -39.29 -13.48
CA GLU A 130 14.52 -40.44 -14.04
C GLU A 130 13.02 -40.37 -13.72
N THR A 131 12.22 -40.45 -14.78
CA THR A 131 10.78 -40.66 -14.80
C THR A 131 10.47 -42.12 -14.48
N GLN A 132 9.59 -42.41 -13.51
CA GLN A 132 8.64 -43.52 -13.62
C GLN A 132 7.31 -43.23 -12.93
N GLU A 133 6.27 -43.39 -13.74
CA GLU A 133 4.84 -43.45 -13.45
C GLU A 133 4.48 -44.79 -12.78
N SER A 134 3.62 -44.78 -11.74
CA SER A 134 2.49 -45.72 -11.57
C SER A 134 1.80 -45.64 -10.19
N THR A 135 0.51 -45.29 -10.24
CA THR A 135 -0.66 -45.87 -9.53
C THR A 135 -0.76 -45.95 -8.00
N VAL A 136 -1.83 -45.28 -7.54
CA VAL A 136 -2.68 -45.42 -6.35
C VAL A 136 -2.79 -46.83 -5.74
N LYS A 137 -2.63 -46.93 -4.41
CA LYS A 137 -3.56 -47.65 -3.51
C LYS A 137 -3.45 -47.19 -2.04
N GLU A 138 -4.60 -46.72 -1.59
CA GLU A 138 -5.18 -46.61 -0.24
C GLU A 138 -4.67 -47.60 0.83
N GLU A 139 -4.29 -47.09 2.01
CA GLU A 139 -4.62 -47.72 3.29
C GLU A 139 -4.75 -46.68 4.40
N VAL A 140 -5.91 -46.70 5.03
CA VAL A 140 -6.32 -45.96 6.23
C VAL A 140 -5.72 -46.65 7.45
N GLN A 141 -5.19 -45.91 8.42
CA GLN A 141 -5.32 -46.32 9.81
C GLN A 141 -5.36 -45.16 10.80
N GLU A 142 -6.49 -45.13 11.47
CA GLU A 142 -6.95 -44.32 12.58
C GLU A 142 -6.34 -44.83 13.89
N THR A 143 -5.80 -43.96 14.75
CA THR A 143 -5.84 -44.14 16.21
C THR A 143 -5.82 -42.79 16.95
N LYS A 144 -6.81 -42.62 17.82
CA LYS A 144 -6.92 -41.73 19.01
C LYS A 144 -7.38 -42.69 20.15
N PRO A 145 -7.55 -42.33 21.46
CA PRO A 145 -7.23 -41.11 22.23
C PRO A 145 -6.65 -41.32 23.66
N ALA A 146 -6.47 -40.19 24.38
CA ALA A 146 -6.44 -39.94 25.85
C ALA A 146 -5.04 -39.93 26.51
N GLU A 147 -4.54 -38.78 26.96
CA GLU A 147 -4.84 -38.01 28.20
C GLU A 147 -3.97 -38.48 29.38
N GLU A 148 -3.08 -37.61 29.89
CA GLU A 148 -2.93 -37.32 31.33
C GLU A 148 -1.90 -36.21 31.61
N ALA A 149 -2.14 -35.54 32.73
CA ALA A 149 -1.59 -34.27 33.17
C ALA A 149 -0.38 -34.38 34.11
N SER A 150 0.41 -33.31 34.23
CA SER A 150 1.00 -32.76 35.48
C SER A 150 1.99 -31.63 35.13
N THR A 151 1.68 -30.35 35.37
CA THR A 151 1.86 -29.56 36.62
C THR A 151 3.31 -29.30 37.07
N ASN A 152 3.74 -28.03 36.98
CA ASN A 152 4.42 -27.20 38.00
C ASN A 152 4.78 -25.85 37.34
N LYS A 153 4.21 -24.68 37.66
CA LYS A 153 4.15 -23.86 38.90
C LYS A 153 5.51 -23.30 39.36
N LYS A 154 5.74 -22.00 39.10
CA LYS A 154 6.19 -20.92 40.03
C LYS A 154 6.38 -19.60 39.23
N GLU A 155 5.66 -18.52 39.49
CA GLU A 155 5.65 -17.58 40.65
C GLU A 155 6.54 -16.34 40.40
N ALA A 156 5.91 -15.17 40.25
CA ALA A 156 6.43 -13.82 40.52
C ALA A 156 5.21 -12.87 40.52
N LYS A 157 4.60 -12.56 41.67
CA LYS A 157 4.94 -11.53 42.68
C LYS A 157 4.79 -10.10 42.16
N GLU A 158 3.67 -9.50 42.54
CA GLU A 158 3.27 -8.11 42.35
C GLU A 158 3.99 -7.14 43.31
N GLU A 159 4.32 -5.97 42.74
CA GLU A 159 4.22 -4.59 43.27
C GLU A 159 5.15 -4.12 44.41
N PRO A 160 5.40 -2.79 44.63
CA PRO A 160 4.68 -1.60 44.12
C PRO A 160 5.50 -0.30 43.78
N VAL A 161 4.78 0.74 43.29
CA VAL A 161 4.98 2.23 43.34
C VAL A 161 6.14 2.91 42.58
N THR A 162 5.82 3.87 41.68
CA THR A 162 6.02 5.32 41.94
C THR A 162 5.40 6.25 40.91
N LYS A 163 5.01 7.42 41.45
CA LYS A 163 4.20 8.53 40.96
C LYS A 163 5.14 9.69 40.65
N GLN A 164 4.95 10.39 39.53
CA GLN A 164 5.45 11.78 39.36
C GLN A 164 4.64 12.54 38.27
N GLU A 165 3.89 13.55 38.73
CA GLU A 165 3.68 14.87 38.07
C GLU A 165 5.06 15.53 37.86
N GLU A 166 5.36 16.46 36.95
CA GLU A 166 4.71 17.62 36.31
C GLU A 166 5.70 18.01 35.15
N ALA A 167 5.36 18.63 34.02
CA ALA A 167 4.93 20.01 33.90
C ALA A 167 4.63 20.35 32.42
N LYS A 168 3.69 21.28 32.26
CA LYS A 168 3.26 21.97 31.03
C LYS A 168 4.38 22.79 30.40
N GLU A 169 4.39 22.82 29.07
CA GLU A 169 4.71 24.04 28.33
C GLU A 169 3.69 24.24 27.19
N GLU A 170 3.15 25.45 27.11
CA GLU A 170 2.05 25.86 26.27
C GLU A 170 2.51 26.09 24.82
N SER A 171 1.77 25.57 23.85
CA SER A 171 1.71 26.14 22.51
C SER A 171 0.27 26.16 22.03
N VAL A 172 -0.20 27.38 21.79
CA VAL A 172 -1.56 27.74 21.45
C VAL A 172 -1.85 27.33 20.00
N THR A 173 -2.81 26.43 19.78
CA THR A 173 -3.54 26.38 18.51
C THR A 173 -4.98 25.93 18.77
N LYS A 174 -5.86 26.93 18.81
CA LYS A 174 -7.30 26.92 18.54
C LYS A 174 -7.96 25.53 18.47
N SER A 175 -8.36 25.00 19.64
CA SER A 175 -9.31 23.89 19.71
C SER A 175 -10.65 24.35 19.16
N GLU A 176 -11.02 23.87 17.97
CA GLU A 176 -12.42 23.81 17.59
C GLU A 176 -13.13 22.86 18.56
N LYS A 177 -14.01 23.44 19.36
CA LYS A 177 -14.90 22.72 20.26
C LYS A 177 -15.84 21.89 19.37
N GLN A 178 -15.61 20.58 19.31
CA GLN A 178 -16.46 19.64 18.60
C GLN A 178 -17.85 19.64 19.29
N GLU A 179 -18.76 20.48 18.81
CA GLU A 179 -20.18 20.32 19.09
C GLU A 179 -20.64 19.04 18.39
N ASN A 180 -21.37 18.19 19.12
CA ASN A 180 -21.92 16.97 18.54
C ASN A 180 -22.89 17.39 17.42
N PRO A 181 -22.68 16.98 16.16
CA PRO A 181 -23.52 17.42 15.06
C PRO A 181 -24.98 17.04 15.32
N GLU A 182 -25.89 18.01 15.31
CA GLU A 182 -27.32 17.75 15.35
C GLU A 182 -27.74 17.14 14.01
N GLY A 183 -28.36 15.96 14.03
CA GLY A 183 -28.69 15.25 12.79
C GLY A 183 -29.15 13.81 13.02
N LYS A 184 -29.58 13.15 11.95
CA LYS A 184 -29.91 11.72 12.00
C LYS A 184 -28.60 10.92 11.99
N THR A 185 -28.29 10.28 13.11
CA THR A 185 -27.13 9.40 13.26
C THR A 185 -27.49 7.95 12.96
N MET A 186 -26.58 7.24 12.32
CA MET A 186 -26.67 5.80 12.08
C MET A 186 -25.29 5.17 12.04
N THR A 187 -25.22 3.90 12.41
CA THR A 187 -24.00 3.10 12.33
C THR A 187 -23.89 2.47 10.95
N VAL A 188 -22.72 2.59 10.31
CA VAL A 188 -22.44 2.11 8.96
C VAL A 188 -21.11 1.36 8.90
N THR A 189 -20.97 0.47 7.91
CA THR A 189 -19.65 -0.05 7.52
C THR A 189 -18.99 0.95 6.56
N ALA A 190 -17.84 1.48 6.94
CA ALA A 190 -17.05 2.40 6.13
C ALA A 190 -15.80 1.71 5.58
N THR A 191 -15.66 1.76 4.27
CA THR A 191 -14.40 1.49 3.54
C THR A 191 -13.80 2.80 3.07
N ALA A 192 -12.63 2.76 2.43
CA ALA A 192 -12.04 3.93 1.79
C ALA A 192 -11.63 3.63 0.35
N TYR A 193 -11.75 4.63 -0.52
CA TYR A 193 -11.35 4.57 -1.92
C TYR A 193 -10.49 5.78 -2.30
N THR A 194 -9.68 5.57 -3.33
CA THR A 194 -8.86 6.61 -3.96
C THR A 194 -9.38 6.87 -5.37
N ALA A 195 -9.25 8.11 -5.84
CA ALA A 195 -9.56 8.49 -7.21
C ALA A 195 -8.44 8.05 -8.19
N ALA A 196 -7.26 7.74 -7.67
CA ALA A 196 -6.12 7.25 -8.42
C ALA A 196 -6.25 5.74 -8.63
N CYS A 197 -6.94 5.35 -9.71
CA CYS A 197 -6.96 3.98 -10.21
C CYS A 197 -6.90 3.98 -11.74
N ASN A 198 -6.29 2.93 -12.32
CA ASN A 198 -6.16 2.79 -13.76
C ASN A 198 -7.53 2.79 -14.44
N GLY A 199 -7.78 3.79 -15.30
CA GLY A 199 -9.06 3.97 -16.00
C GLY A 199 -10.14 4.73 -15.22
N CYS A 200 -9.85 5.18 -13.99
CA CYS A 200 -10.75 6.02 -13.22
C CYS A 200 -10.67 7.47 -13.68
N THR A 201 -11.82 8.09 -13.92
CA THR A 201 -11.88 9.51 -14.32
C THR A 201 -11.69 10.47 -13.14
N GLY A 202 -11.84 9.96 -11.91
CA GLY A 202 -11.87 10.78 -10.68
C GLY A 202 -13.10 11.68 -10.57
N ILE A 203 -14.11 11.51 -11.42
CA ILE A 203 -15.35 12.27 -11.39
C ILE A 203 -16.42 11.46 -10.64
N THR A 204 -16.96 12.03 -9.58
CA THR A 204 -18.01 11.40 -8.76
C THR A 204 -19.39 11.46 -9.42
N ALA A 205 -20.36 10.73 -8.91
CA ALA A 205 -21.76 10.74 -9.38
C ALA A 205 -22.39 12.15 -9.40
N THR A 206 -21.98 13.05 -8.51
CA THR A 206 -22.45 14.45 -8.48
C THR A 206 -21.62 15.40 -9.34
N GLY A 207 -20.57 14.90 -9.99
CA GLY A 207 -19.69 15.67 -10.87
C GLY A 207 -18.51 16.35 -10.16
N ILE A 208 -18.20 15.97 -8.92
CA ILE A 208 -17.02 16.48 -8.21
C ILE A 208 -15.78 15.84 -8.83
N ASP A 209 -14.82 16.67 -9.23
CA ASP A 209 -13.56 16.24 -9.81
C ASP A 209 -12.50 16.10 -8.72
N LEU A 210 -12.33 14.87 -8.23
CA LEU A 210 -11.39 14.56 -7.15
C LEU A 210 -9.95 14.79 -7.58
N ASN A 211 -9.62 14.73 -8.88
CA ASN A 211 -8.25 14.98 -9.34
C ASN A 211 -7.82 16.44 -9.19
N LYS A 212 -8.76 17.38 -9.07
CA LYS A 212 -8.46 18.79 -8.78
C LYS A 212 -8.18 19.05 -7.31
N ASP A 213 -8.82 18.29 -6.43
CA ASP A 213 -8.61 18.35 -4.99
C ASP A 213 -8.66 16.95 -4.41
N ARG A 214 -7.47 16.34 -4.29
CA ARG A 214 -7.31 14.98 -3.74
C ARG A 214 -7.67 14.90 -2.26
N ASN A 215 -7.78 16.03 -1.56
CA ASN A 215 -8.19 16.09 -0.16
C ASN A 215 -9.69 16.35 0.01
N ALA A 216 -10.45 16.43 -1.09
CA ALA A 216 -11.88 16.67 -1.05
C ALA A 216 -12.58 15.62 -0.18
N LYS A 217 -13.34 16.08 0.81
CA LYS A 217 -14.09 15.19 1.72
C LYS A 217 -15.39 14.75 1.06
N VAL A 218 -15.30 13.75 0.21
CA VAL A 218 -16.44 13.15 -0.50
C VAL A 218 -16.61 11.69 -0.09
N ILE A 219 -17.83 11.25 0.10
CA ILE A 219 -18.15 9.84 0.36
C ILE A 219 -19.09 9.28 -0.71
N ALA A 220 -18.92 7.99 -1.02
CA ALA A 220 -19.88 7.21 -1.77
C ALA A 220 -20.93 6.61 -0.82
N VAL A 221 -22.20 6.66 -1.21
CA VAL A 221 -23.34 6.20 -0.40
C VAL A 221 -24.36 5.42 -1.23
N ASP A 222 -25.31 4.77 -0.54
CA ASP A 222 -26.59 4.38 -1.13
C ASP A 222 -27.58 5.56 -1.07
N PRO A 223 -28.01 6.12 -2.22
CA PRO A 223 -28.92 7.27 -2.26
C PRO A 223 -30.29 7.04 -1.60
N ASN A 224 -30.72 5.79 -1.42
CA ASN A 224 -31.98 5.47 -0.71
C ASN A 224 -31.84 5.59 0.81
N VAL A 225 -30.61 5.62 1.32
CA VAL A 225 -30.29 5.70 2.74
C VAL A 225 -29.77 7.10 3.09
N ILE A 226 -28.82 7.61 2.32
CA ILE A 226 -28.24 8.95 2.45
C ILE A 226 -28.37 9.63 1.08
N PRO A 227 -29.23 10.65 0.93
CA PRO A 227 -29.38 11.36 -0.34
C PRO A 227 -28.07 11.95 -0.84
N LEU A 228 -27.86 11.93 -2.17
CA LEU A 228 -26.73 12.62 -2.77
C LEU A 228 -26.84 14.13 -2.54
N GLY A 229 -25.71 14.77 -2.25
CA GLY A 229 -25.60 16.18 -1.89
C GLY A 229 -25.74 16.46 -0.39
N SER A 230 -26.17 15.48 0.41
CA SER A 230 -26.22 15.64 1.87
C SER A 230 -24.84 15.95 2.45
N LYS A 231 -24.82 16.82 3.46
CA LYS A 231 -23.63 17.01 4.29
C LYS A 231 -23.71 16.04 5.45
N VAL A 232 -22.58 15.41 5.74
CA VAL A 232 -22.47 14.40 6.77
C VAL A 232 -21.25 14.66 7.64
N TYR A 233 -21.29 14.15 8.87
CA TYR A 233 -20.13 14.00 9.72
C TYR A 233 -19.88 12.51 9.93
N VAL A 234 -18.68 12.04 9.57
CA VAL A 234 -18.25 10.65 9.75
C VAL A 234 -17.24 10.59 10.88
N GLU A 235 -17.53 9.78 11.90
CA GLU A 235 -16.62 9.57 13.03
C GLU A 235 -15.22 9.16 12.55
N GLY A 236 -14.20 9.87 13.03
CA GLY A 236 -12.80 9.62 12.66
C GLY A 236 -12.37 10.13 11.28
N TYR A 237 -13.28 10.61 10.44
CA TYR A 237 -12.97 11.16 9.11
C TYR A 237 -13.29 12.65 8.96
N GLY A 238 -14.32 13.13 9.66
CA GLY A 238 -14.75 14.53 9.69
C GLY A 238 -15.99 14.82 8.83
N GLN A 239 -16.22 16.10 8.55
CA GLN A 239 -17.31 16.54 7.68
C GLN A 239 -17.03 16.19 6.23
N ALA A 240 -18.06 15.74 5.51
CA ALA A 240 -17.96 15.32 4.12
C ALA A 240 -19.28 15.55 3.37
N ILE A 241 -19.22 15.43 2.04
CA ILE A 241 -20.37 15.49 1.15
C ILE A 241 -20.67 14.08 0.64
N ALA A 242 -21.94 13.66 0.70
CA ALA A 242 -22.44 12.48 0.00
C ALA A 242 -22.47 12.75 -1.51
N GLY A 243 -21.30 12.72 -2.15
CA GLY A 243 -21.09 13.18 -3.52
C GLY A 243 -20.95 12.05 -4.54
N ASP A 244 -20.90 10.80 -4.11
CA ASP A 244 -20.63 9.69 -5.02
C ASP A 244 -21.50 8.46 -4.74
N THR A 245 -21.45 7.49 -5.65
CA THR A 245 -22.11 6.19 -5.51
C THR A 245 -21.20 5.07 -5.98
N GLY A 246 -21.37 3.87 -5.44
CA GLY A 246 -20.66 2.67 -5.89
C GLY A 246 -21.60 1.50 -6.07
N GLY A 247 -21.29 0.60 -7.01
CA GLY A 247 -22.08 -0.61 -7.25
C GLY A 247 -22.19 -1.49 -6.00
N ALA A 248 -21.11 -1.57 -5.21
CA ALA A 248 -21.04 -2.34 -3.97
C ALA A 248 -21.43 -1.53 -2.70
N ILE A 249 -21.78 -0.25 -2.85
CA ILE A 249 -22.15 0.64 -1.74
C ILE A 249 -23.68 0.68 -1.68
N LYS A 250 -24.24 -0.19 -0.83
CA LYS A 250 -25.68 -0.45 -0.69
C LYS A 250 -26.06 -0.53 0.79
N GLY A 251 -27.24 -0.01 1.15
CA GLY A 251 -27.72 0.02 2.52
C GLY A 251 -26.83 0.87 3.43
N ASN A 252 -26.56 0.38 4.64
CA ASN A 252 -25.74 1.04 5.65
C ASN A 252 -24.23 0.82 5.42
N LYS A 253 -23.78 1.05 4.18
CA LYS A 253 -22.37 0.99 3.79
C LYS A 253 -21.99 2.29 3.11
N ILE A 254 -20.81 2.80 3.43
CA ILE A 254 -20.23 3.98 2.80
C ILE A 254 -18.80 3.70 2.34
N ASP A 255 -18.30 4.50 1.41
CA ASP A 255 -16.89 4.50 0.98
C ASP A 255 -16.34 5.92 1.08
N ILE A 256 -15.34 6.16 1.91
CA ILE A 256 -14.76 7.51 2.08
C ILE A 256 -13.68 7.78 1.05
N HIS A 257 -13.66 8.97 0.45
CA HIS A 257 -12.55 9.36 -0.40
C HIS A 257 -11.31 9.67 0.45
N VAL A 258 -10.18 9.15 0.03
CA VAL A 258 -8.88 9.55 0.56
C VAL A 258 -7.89 9.84 -0.58
N PRO A 259 -6.95 10.77 -0.36
CA PRO A 259 -5.96 11.15 -1.36
C PRO A 259 -5.10 9.98 -1.86
N THR A 260 -4.82 8.99 -1.01
CA THR A 260 -3.87 7.93 -1.37
C THR A 260 -4.40 6.53 -1.05
N LYS A 261 -3.87 5.53 -1.77
CA LYS A 261 -4.13 4.11 -1.46
C LYS A 261 -3.61 3.74 -0.07
N SER A 262 -2.47 4.30 0.36
CA SER A 262 -1.95 4.11 1.72
C SER A 262 -2.92 4.61 2.80
N GLU A 263 -3.54 5.78 2.62
CA GLU A 263 -4.58 6.25 3.54
C GLU A 263 -5.83 5.38 3.51
N ALA A 264 -6.17 4.82 2.34
CA ALA A 264 -7.31 3.90 2.23
C ALA A 264 -7.04 2.61 3.01
N ASN A 265 -5.82 2.08 2.93
CA ASN A 265 -5.37 0.92 3.68
C ASN A 265 -5.32 1.20 5.19
N LYS A 266 -4.77 2.36 5.60
CA LYS A 266 -4.74 2.82 7.01
C LYS A 266 -6.15 2.98 7.57
N TRP A 267 -7.09 3.45 6.76
CA TRP A 267 -8.50 3.47 7.14
C TRP A 267 -9.04 2.05 7.29
N GLY A 268 -8.78 1.17 6.33
CA GLY A 268 -9.26 -0.21 6.35
C GLY A 268 -10.79 -0.31 6.34
N VAL A 269 -11.33 -1.44 6.76
CA VAL A 269 -12.79 -1.60 6.93
C VAL A 269 -13.13 -1.45 8.40
N ARG A 270 -14.05 -0.54 8.72
CA ARG A 270 -14.47 -0.30 10.10
C ARG A 270 -15.93 0.06 10.19
N THR A 271 -16.49 -0.17 11.37
CA THR A 271 -17.83 0.31 11.72
C THR A 271 -17.70 1.67 12.38
N VAL A 272 -18.41 2.66 11.88
CA VAL A 272 -18.38 4.05 12.37
C VAL A 272 -19.79 4.60 12.42
N ASP A 273 -19.98 5.61 13.26
CA ASP A 273 -21.19 6.42 13.22
C ASP A 273 -21.07 7.54 12.19
N ILE A 274 -22.16 7.71 11.44
CA ILE A 274 -22.34 8.82 10.49
C ILE A 274 -23.58 9.60 10.88
N THR A 275 -23.45 10.93 10.91
CA THR A 275 -24.55 11.87 11.18
C THR A 275 -24.84 12.69 9.95
N ILE A 276 -26.08 12.66 9.46
CA ILE A 276 -26.56 13.53 8.39
C ILE A 276 -26.94 14.88 8.98
N ILE A 277 -26.22 15.94 8.59
CA ILE A 277 -26.34 17.28 9.16
C ILE A 277 -27.10 18.27 8.27
N GLU A 278 -27.20 18.01 6.96
CA GLU A 278 -27.98 18.79 5.99
C GLU A 278 -28.43 17.92 4.81
#